data_AF-A0A1Y2UUS3-F1
#
_entry.id   AF-A0A1Y2UUS3-F1
#
_cell.length_a   1.000
_cell.length_b   1.000
_cell.length_c   1.000
_cell.angle_alpha   90.00
_cell.angle_beta   90.00
_cell.angle_gamma   90.00
#
_symmetry.space_group_name_H-M   'P 1'
#
loop_
_entity.id
_entity.type
_entity.pdbx_description
1 polymer ?
#
loop_
_entity_poly.entity_id
_entity_poly.type
_entity_poly.pdbx_seq_one_letter_code
_entity_poly.pdbx_strand_id
1 'polypeptide(L)'
;HTMSTFLDRYPNLEVHQALKSRVYTGVTVIGVYRRTHPSVVSKTERRDKPFNWQRPTAQVVRNHIFIECFPGKDHVEHQAEIISTYLREKQQQGQILTPPSHVSFAPSSSSDTRRALERSNLTQLPKGVHTVVLGLVHRLDQLTGPVSWDGDGGCFGWTVRQFNNRSVAFIGFRPSFWGDISGEIVRLLASKHGVREVLYVGKLVSVRKGVTPNTQLATGTKSLVGDKVVVWENVLDDSIGRYAATCVTEGTHMSVGGILHDTEDWLAKLPKNVAFVDPETGLMAQAAKESGIRFSYLHIISDNLAENNEGDLSNER
;
A
#
# COMPACT_ATOMS: atom_id res chain seq x y z
N HIS A 1 -7.63 10.30 17.91
CA HIS A 1 -7.25 9.50 16.72
C HIS A 1 -6.43 8.32 17.22
N THR A 2 -6.62 7.12 16.69
CA THR A 2 -5.86 5.93 17.16
C THR A 2 -4.35 6.09 17.00
N MET A 3 -3.90 6.92 16.06
CA MET A 3 -2.48 7.24 15.81
C MET A 3 -1.84 8.20 16.85
N SER A 4 -2.59 8.70 17.85
CA SER A 4 -2.06 9.54 18.94
C SER A 4 -1.02 10.59 18.48
N THR A 5 0.18 10.64 19.09
CA THR A 5 1.29 11.55 18.74
C THR A 5 1.92 11.31 17.35
N PHE A 6 1.62 10.19 16.67
CA PHE A 6 2.13 9.89 15.34
C PHE A 6 1.42 10.68 14.23
N LEU A 7 0.17 11.11 14.48
CA LEU A 7 -0.55 11.99 13.56
C LEU A 7 0.23 13.28 13.27
N ASP A 8 0.95 13.84 14.25
CA ASP A 8 1.76 15.05 14.06
C ASP A 8 2.99 14.84 13.16
N ARG A 9 3.47 13.59 13.04
CA ARG A 9 4.69 13.24 12.29
C ARG A 9 4.38 12.70 10.90
N TYR A 10 3.34 11.88 10.76
CA TYR A 10 3.08 11.13 9.54
C TYR A 10 2.81 12.03 8.31
N PRO A 11 1.88 13.01 8.34
CA PRO A 11 1.65 13.90 7.22
C PRO A 11 2.90 14.72 6.86
N ASN A 12 3.70 15.11 7.85
CA ASN A 12 4.93 15.85 7.59
C ASN A 12 5.96 15.05 6.80
N LEU A 13 6.01 13.72 6.94
CA LEU A 13 6.92 12.85 6.19
C LEU A 13 6.46 12.63 4.74
N GLU A 14 5.14 12.67 4.50
CA GLU A 14 4.54 12.31 3.21
C GLU A 14 4.26 13.53 2.31
N VAL A 15 4.04 14.72 2.89
CA VAL A 15 3.72 15.93 2.11
C VAL A 15 4.94 16.46 1.34
N HIS A 16 4.74 16.69 0.04
CA HIS A 16 5.72 17.24 -0.88
C HIS A 16 6.25 18.62 -0.42
N GLN A 17 7.58 18.83 -0.51
CA GLN A 17 8.25 20.03 0.01
C GLN A 17 7.70 21.35 -0.52
N ALA A 18 7.18 21.37 -1.75
CA ALA A 18 6.64 22.58 -2.38
C ALA A 18 5.46 23.16 -1.59
N LEU A 19 4.64 22.33 -0.96
CA LEU A 19 3.48 22.74 -0.13
C LEU A 19 3.90 23.40 1.18
N LYS A 20 5.15 23.22 1.62
CA LYS A 20 5.69 23.76 2.87
C LYS A 20 6.31 25.15 2.71
N SER A 21 6.46 25.62 1.47
CA SER A 21 7.30 26.78 1.14
C SER A 21 6.54 28.09 0.90
N ARG A 22 5.26 28.00 0.49
CA ARG A 22 4.44 29.17 0.17
C ARG A 22 2.96 28.81 0.07
N VAL A 23 2.13 29.85 -0.03
CA VAL A 23 0.69 29.76 -0.28
C VAL A 23 0.43 29.62 -1.78
N TYR A 24 -0.41 28.64 -2.14
CA TYR A 24 -0.94 28.46 -3.50
C TYR A 24 -2.40 28.91 -3.57
N THR A 25 -2.89 29.24 -4.76
CA THR A 25 -4.33 29.50 -4.97
C THR A 25 -5.16 28.23 -4.73
N GLY A 26 -4.57 27.06 -4.99
CA GLY A 26 -5.18 25.77 -4.71
C GLY A 26 -4.23 24.60 -4.89
N VAL A 27 -4.64 23.46 -4.35
CA VAL A 27 -3.95 22.16 -4.47
C VAL A 27 -4.92 21.18 -5.12
N THR A 28 -4.47 20.47 -6.15
CA THR A 28 -5.22 19.35 -6.73
C THR A 28 -4.36 18.11 -6.78
N VAL A 29 -4.80 17.03 -6.13
CA VAL A 29 -4.17 15.71 -6.23
C VAL A 29 -4.75 14.97 -7.44
N ILE A 30 -3.90 14.43 -8.30
CA ILE A 30 -4.30 13.75 -9.53
C ILE A 30 -3.55 12.42 -9.72
N GLY A 31 -4.23 11.46 -10.35
CA GLY A 31 -3.65 10.19 -10.75
C GLY A 31 -2.87 10.30 -12.05
N VAL A 32 -1.62 10.72 -11.97
CA VAL A 32 -0.69 10.79 -13.11
C VAL A 32 0.71 10.44 -12.63
N TYR A 33 1.32 9.40 -13.20
CA TYR A 33 2.70 9.05 -12.88
C TYR A 33 3.69 9.76 -13.79
N ARG A 34 4.20 10.92 -13.36
CA ARG A 34 5.27 11.68 -14.04
C ARG A 34 6.41 11.97 -13.07
N ARG A 35 7.62 11.62 -13.46
CA ARG A 35 8.83 11.76 -12.63
C ARG A 35 9.94 12.56 -13.31
N THR A 36 9.60 13.22 -14.40
CA THR A 36 10.48 14.03 -15.23
C THR A 36 9.89 15.42 -15.38
N HIS A 37 10.73 16.39 -15.76
CA HIS A 37 10.31 17.78 -15.97
C HIS A 37 9.06 17.84 -16.89
N PRO A 38 8.03 18.65 -16.57
CA PRO A 38 8.00 19.73 -15.57
C PRO A 38 7.71 19.31 -14.13
N SER A 39 7.47 18.02 -13.86
CA SER A 39 7.19 17.52 -12.52
C SER A 39 8.46 17.45 -11.66
N VAL A 40 8.36 17.93 -10.43
CA VAL A 40 9.45 17.93 -9.44
C VAL A 40 9.27 16.73 -8.51
N VAL A 41 10.33 15.94 -8.36
CA VAL A 41 10.35 14.79 -7.45
C VAL A 41 10.41 15.25 -5.99
N SER A 42 9.70 14.54 -5.10
CA SER A 42 9.74 14.83 -3.68
C SER A 42 11.15 14.66 -3.10
N LYS A 43 11.54 15.55 -2.18
CA LYS A 43 12.75 15.38 -1.37
C LYS A 43 12.56 14.38 -0.23
N THR A 44 11.34 13.92 0.01
CA THR A 44 10.99 12.98 1.09
C THR A 44 11.03 11.51 0.66
N GLU A 45 11.61 11.20 -0.50
CA GLU A 45 11.76 9.82 -0.97
C GLU A 45 12.67 8.99 -0.05
N ARG A 46 12.21 7.78 0.30
CA ARG A 46 12.87 6.89 1.26
C ARG A 46 13.84 5.93 0.59
N ARG A 47 15.07 6.38 0.34
CA ARG A 47 16.08 5.63 -0.44
C ARG A 47 16.82 4.54 0.34
N ASP A 48 16.40 4.27 1.57
CA ASP A 48 16.91 3.20 2.44
C ASP A 48 16.36 1.81 2.09
N LYS A 49 15.34 1.73 1.21
CA LYS A 49 14.73 0.49 0.75
C LYS A 49 14.49 0.48 -0.75
N PRO A 50 14.47 -0.71 -1.40
CA PRO A 50 14.36 -0.80 -2.87
C PRO A 50 12.93 -0.53 -3.41
N PHE A 51 11.90 -0.62 -2.55
CA PHE A 51 10.49 -0.52 -2.92
C PHE A 51 9.69 0.36 -1.94
N ASN A 52 8.52 0.83 -2.36
CA ASN A 52 7.66 1.75 -1.60
C ASN A 52 8.41 3.00 -1.10
N TRP A 53 9.21 3.61 -1.99
CA TRP A 53 10.02 4.79 -1.69
C TRP A 53 9.68 6.00 -2.55
N GLN A 54 9.08 5.78 -3.73
CA GLN A 54 8.68 6.85 -4.62
C GLN A 54 7.47 7.55 -4.03
N ARG A 55 7.61 8.85 -3.82
CA ARG A 55 6.55 9.72 -3.35
C ARG A 55 5.92 10.50 -4.50
N PRO A 56 4.73 11.09 -4.31
CA PRO A 56 4.13 11.95 -5.31
C PRO A 56 5.09 13.04 -5.78
N THR A 57 4.97 13.39 -7.05
CA THR A 57 5.67 14.54 -7.62
C THR A 57 4.76 15.77 -7.60
N ALA A 58 5.31 16.93 -7.88
CA ALA A 58 4.52 18.15 -7.97
C ALA A 58 4.81 18.94 -9.25
N GLN A 59 3.74 19.46 -9.85
CA GLN A 59 3.82 20.43 -10.93
C GLN A 59 3.11 21.71 -10.50
N VAL A 60 3.79 22.85 -10.63
CA VAL A 60 3.17 24.16 -10.39
C VAL A 60 2.80 24.77 -11.74
N VAL A 61 1.54 25.16 -11.89
CA VAL A 61 1.06 25.91 -13.05
C VAL A 61 0.50 27.24 -12.55
N ARG A 62 1.17 28.34 -12.91
CA ARG A 62 0.94 29.68 -12.35
C ARG A 62 1.11 29.67 -10.82
N ASN A 63 0.01 29.72 -10.06
CA ASN A 63 0.01 29.64 -8.60
C ASN A 63 -0.85 28.48 -8.06
N HIS A 64 -1.20 27.52 -8.90
CA HIS A 64 -1.87 26.27 -8.51
C HIS A 64 -0.87 25.13 -8.52
N ILE A 65 -0.92 24.25 -7.51
CA ILE A 65 -0.04 23.10 -7.42
C ILE A 65 -0.83 21.81 -7.66
N PHE A 66 -0.34 21.01 -8.60
CA PHE A 66 -0.80 19.66 -8.86
C PHE A 66 0.13 18.69 -8.15
N ILE A 67 -0.43 17.82 -7.32
CA ILE A 67 0.29 16.69 -6.71
C ILE A 67 -0.03 15.45 -7.53
N GLU A 68 0.99 14.85 -8.10
CA GLU A 68 0.90 13.80 -9.10
C GLU A 68 1.27 12.45 -8.46
N CYS A 69 0.27 11.60 -8.28
CA CYS A 69 0.38 10.27 -7.67
C CYS A 69 0.35 9.18 -8.74
N PHE A 70 0.88 7.98 -8.44
CA PHE A 70 0.57 6.82 -9.28
C PHE A 70 -0.96 6.63 -9.35
N PRO A 71 -1.57 6.46 -10.54
CA PRO A 71 -3.02 6.46 -10.67
C PRO A 71 -3.64 5.32 -9.86
N GLY A 72 -4.61 5.69 -9.03
CA GLY A 72 -5.36 4.84 -8.11
C GLY A 72 -6.34 5.71 -7.36
N LYS A 73 -7.60 5.30 -7.31
CA LYS A 73 -8.67 6.09 -6.66
C LYS A 73 -8.34 6.33 -5.19
N ASP A 74 -8.08 5.25 -4.45
CA ASP A 74 -7.88 5.32 -3.00
C ASP A 74 -6.56 6.03 -2.68
N HIS A 75 -5.55 5.85 -3.53
CA HIS A 75 -4.25 6.50 -3.36
C HIS A 75 -4.34 8.03 -3.57
N VAL A 76 -5.09 8.48 -4.58
CA VAL A 76 -5.27 9.92 -4.84
C VAL A 76 -6.08 10.58 -3.72
N GLU A 77 -7.13 9.91 -3.26
CA GLU A 77 -7.98 10.38 -2.16
C GLU A 77 -7.18 10.48 -0.84
N HIS A 78 -6.49 9.40 -0.46
CA HIS A 78 -5.63 9.36 0.72
C HIS A 78 -4.56 10.46 0.71
N GLN A 79 -3.95 10.74 -0.44
CA GLN A 79 -2.94 11.80 -0.54
C GLN A 79 -3.53 13.20 -0.38
N ALA A 80 -4.77 13.43 -0.84
CA ALA A 80 -5.47 14.67 -0.60
C ALA A 80 -5.79 14.86 0.89
N GLU A 81 -6.16 13.78 1.58
CA GLU A 81 -6.39 13.78 3.02
C GLU A 81 -5.11 14.08 3.80
N ILE A 82 -3.99 13.42 3.48
CA ILE A 82 -2.67 13.71 4.07
C ILE A 82 -2.34 15.20 3.97
N ILE A 83 -2.50 15.79 2.78
CA ILE A 83 -2.18 17.19 2.55
C ILE A 83 -3.13 18.11 3.32
N SER A 84 -4.43 17.82 3.30
CA SER A 84 -5.43 18.60 4.02
C SER A 84 -5.19 18.58 5.54
N THR A 85 -4.88 17.41 6.10
CA THR A 85 -4.54 17.23 7.51
C THR A 85 -3.28 18.00 7.88
N TYR A 86 -2.20 17.86 7.09
CA TYR A 86 -0.97 18.62 7.30
C TYR A 86 -1.21 20.14 7.32
N LEU A 87 -1.93 20.66 6.32
CA LEU A 87 -2.19 22.09 6.22
C LEU A 87 -3.06 22.58 7.39
N ARG A 88 -3.98 21.74 7.89
CA ARG A 88 -4.85 22.07 9.02
C ARG A 88 -4.04 22.20 10.32
N GLU A 89 -3.14 21.25 10.56
CA GLU A 89 -2.22 21.30 11.70
C GLU A 89 -1.34 22.55 11.64
N LYS A 90 -0.78 22.87 10.46
CA LYS A 90 0.06 24.08 10.29
C LYS A 90 -0.71 25.38 10.48
N GLN A 91 -1.96 25.42 10.02
CA GLN A 91 -2.85 26.56 10.26
C GLN A 91 -3.14 26.73 11.76
N GLN A 92 -3.41 25.65 12.50
CA GLN A 92 -3.63 25.68 13.95
C GLN A 92 -2.37 26.13 14.71
N GLN A 93 -1.18 25.84 14.19
CA GLN A 93 0.12 26.31 14.69
C GLN A 93 0.44 27.77 14.28
N GLY A 94 -0.48 28.46 13.61
CA GLY A 94 -0.31 29.86 13.17
C GLY A 94 0.58 30.04 11.93
N GLN A 95 0.92 28.97 11.21
CA GLN A 95 1.70 29.09 9.98
C GLN A 95 0.82 29.53 8.81
N ILE A 96 1.35 30.43 7.98
CA ILE A 96 0.66 30.93 6.78
C ILE A 96 1.03 30.05 5.59
N LEU A 97 0.25 28.99 5.38
CA LEU A 97 0.32 28.10 4.22
C LEU A 97 -1.00 28.08 3.47
N THR A 98 -1.07 27.29 2.40
CA THR A 98 -2.32 27.09 1.64
C THR A 98 -3.44 26.61 2.56
N PRO A 99 -4.64 27.21 2.53
CA PRO A 99 -5.74 26.75 3.36
C PRO A 99 -6.12 25.29 3.08
N PRO A 100 -6.45 24.48 4.10
CA PRO A 100 -6.89 23.09 3.91
C PRO A 100 -8.12 22.96 3.01
N SER A 101 -9.01 23.96 3.06
CA SER A 101 -10.21 24.03 2.23
C SER A 101 -9.92 24.22 0.74
N HIS A 102 -8.68 24.54 0.36
CA HIS A 102 -8.25 24.68 -1.03
C HIS A 102 -7.64 23.38 -1.60
N VAL A 103 -7.67 22.29 -0.83
CA VAL A 103 -7.24 20.97 -1.28
C VAL A 103 -8.41 20.25 -1.94
N SER A 104 -8.16 19.76 -3.15
CA SER A 104 -9.11 18.97 -3.94
C SER A 104 -8.40 17.78 -4.56
N PHE A 105 -9.15 16.82 -5.09
CA PHE A 105 -8.58 15.73 -5.88
C PHE A 105 -9.47 15.39 -7.08
N ALA A 106 -8.83 14.88 -8.13
CA ALA A 106 -9.51 14.31 -9.28
C ALA A 106 -9.41 12.77 -9.18
N PRO A 107 -10.53 12.06 -8.95
CA PRO A 107 -10.49 10.62 -8.75
C PRO A 107 -9.93 9.90 -10.00
N SER A 108 -9.10 8.89 -9.77
CA SER A 108 -8.64 8.01 -10.86
C SER A 108 -9.71 6.95 -11.14
N SER A 109 -9.96 6.66 -12.41
CA SER A 109 -10.76 5.49 -12.78
C SER A 109 -9.88 4.23 -12.77
N SER A 110 -10.49 3.05 -12.66
CA SER A 110 -9.77 1.78 -12.84
C SER A 110 -9.09 1.69 -14.22
N SER A 111 -9.64 2.38 -15.23
CA SER A 111 -9.03 2.45 -16.56
C SER A 111 -7.74 3.29 -16.58
N ASP A 112 -7.64 4.33 -15.75
CA ASP A 112 -6.41 5.12 -15.60
C ASP A 112 -5.30 4.27 -14.97
N THR A 113 -5.65 3.55 -13.89
CA THR A 113 -4.75 2.63 -13.19
C THR A 113 -4.23 1.55 -14.14
N ARG A 114 -5.11 0.88 -14.90
CA ARG A 114 -4.72 -0.12 -15.90
C ARG A 114 -3.78 0.44 -16.96
N ARG A 115 -4.12 1.59 -17.56
CA ARG A 115 -3.26 2.23 -18.58
C ARG A 115 -1.88 2.56 -18.03
N ALA A 116 -1.80 3.01 -16.78
CA ALA A 116 -0.51 3.30 -16.15
C ALA A 116 0.32 2.04 -15.90
N LEU A 117 -0.31 0.96 -15.45
CA LEU A 117 0.34 -0.33 -15.26
C LEU A 117 0.81 -0.94 -16.60
N GLU A 118 0.00 -0.88 -17.66
CA GLU A 118 0.34 -1.34 -19.00
C GLU A 118 1.50 -0.55 -19.63
N ARG A 119 1.68 0.71 -19.24
CA ARG A 119 2.84 1.54 -19.64
C ARG A 119 4.06 1.35 -18.75
N SER A 120 3.93 0.63 -17.65
CA SER A 120 5.03 0.36 -16.73
C SER A 120 5.90 -0.80 -17.23
N ASN A 121 7.05 -0.96 -16.58
CA ASN A 121 7.95 -2.07 -16.86
C ASN A 121 7.45 -3.43 -16.34
N LEU A 122 6.29 -3.51 -15.68
CA LEU A 122 5.71 -4.81 -15.28
C LEU A 122 5.41 -5.70 -16.49
N THR A 123 5.08 -5.08 -17.64
CA THR A 123 4.88 -5.78 -18.91
C THR A 123 6.10 -6.57 -19.40
N GLN A 124 7.28 -6.29 -18.85
CA GLN A 124 8.54 -6.96 -19.17
C GLN A 124 8.81 -8.17 -18.27
N LEU A 125 7.92 -8.51 -17.33
CA LEU A 125 8.07 -9.66 -16.46
C LEU A 125 8.26 -10.94 -17.30
N PRO A 126 9.26 -11.79 -16.97
CA PRO A 126 9.54 -13.01 -17.72
C PRO A 126 8.31 -13.92 -17.86
N LYS A 127 8.18 -14.55 -19.03
CA LYS A 127 7.14 -15.55 -19.29
C LYS A 127 7.41 -16.84 -18.48
N GLY A 128 6.36 -17.63 -18.26
CA GLY A 128 6.47 -18.93 -17.56
C GLY A 128 6.53 -18.81 -16.04
N VAL A 129 6.30 -17.62 -15.49
CA VAL A 129 6.06 -17.41 -14.05
C VAL A 129 4.59 -17.69 -13.75
N HIS A 130 4.32 -18.66 -12.88
CA HIS A 130 2.94 -19.02 -12.51
C HIS A 130 2.57 -18.62 -11.09
N THR A 131 3.55 -18.42 -10.22
CA THR A 131 3.37 -17.92 -8.86
C THR A 131 4.12 -16.60 -8.71
N VAL A 132 3.47 -15.61 -8.10
CA VAL A 132 4.07 -14.31 -7.80
C VAL A 132 3.98 -14.04 -6.30
N VAL A 133 5.07 -13.53 -5.72
CA VAL A 133 5.09 -12.95 -4.37
C VAL A 133 5.20 -11.44 -4.49
N LEU A 134 4.26 -10.70 -3.89
CA LEU A 134 4.20 -9.24 -3.89
C LEU A 134 4.57 -8.66 -2.53
N GLY A 135 4.99 -7.39 -2.52
CA GLY A 135 5.12 -6.57 -1.31
C GLY A 135 6.54 -6.49 -0.74
N LEU A 136 6.73 -6.85 0.53
CA LEU A 136 8.00 -6.80 1.27
C LEU A 136 9.01 -7.90 0.86
N VAL A 137 9.08 -8.19 -0.43
CA VAL A 137 9.92 -9.27 -0.98
C VAL A 137 11.41 -9.09 -0.73
N HIS A 138 11.87 -7.85 -0.51
CA HIS A 138 13.26 -7.54 -0.16
C HIS A 138 13.65 -7.95 1.27
N ARG A 139 12.68 -8.33 2.11
CA ARG A 139 12.90 -8.90 3.44
C ARG A 139 12.85 -10.42 3.45
N LEU A 140 12.75 -11.04 2.27
CA LEU A 140 12.76 -12.49 2.06
C LEU A 140 14.10 -12.92 1.44
N ASP A 141 15.20 -12.39 1.98
CA ASP A 141 16.56 -12.67 1.53
C ASP A 141 16.92 -14.16 1.60
N GLN A 142 16.37 -14.91 2.56
CA GLN A 142 16.53 -16.36 2.61
C GLN A 142 15.90 -17.09 1.42
N LEU A 143 14.85 -16.53 0.81
CA LEU A 143 14.18 -17.10 -0.37
C LEU A 143 14.74 -16.56 -1.68
N THR A 144 15.21 -15.32 -1.66
CA THR A 144 15.66 -14.62 -2.84
C THR A 144 17.19 -14.64 -3.01
N GLY A 145 17.94 -14.96 -1.97
CA GLY A 145 19.40 -14.89 -1.94
C GLY A 145 19.93 -13.45 -2.00
N PRO A 146 21.21 -13.25 -2.33
CA PRO A 146 21.70 -11.93 -2.74
C PRO A 146 21.03 -11.54 -4.07
N VAL A 147 20.30 -10.42 -4.09
CA VAL A 147 19.47 -10.01 -5.24
C VAL A 147 19.97 -8.70 -5.84
N SER A 148 20.27 -8.75 -7.14
CA SER A 148 20.10 -7.59 -8.00
C SER A 148 18.66 -7.63 -8.54
N TRP A 149 17.90 -6.57 -8.31
CA TRP A 149 16.52 -6.48 -8.80
C TRP A 149 16.54 -6.11 -10.28
N ASP A 150 15.88 -6.92 -11.12
CA ASP A 150 15.59 -6.55 -12.50
C ASP A 150 14.59 -5.38 -12.54
N GLY A 151 14.42 -4.78 -13.73
CA GLY A 151 13.47 -3.69 -13.92
C GLY A 151 13.95 -2.36 -13.32
N ASP A 152 15.26 -2.10 -13.40
CA ASP A 152 15.84 -0.81 -12.97
C ASP A 152 15.23 0.38 -13.74
N GLY A 153 15.15 1.53 -13.06
CA GLY A 153 14.56 2.76 -13.60
C GLY A 153 13.02 2.76 -13.76
N GLY A 154 12.34 1.61 -13.65
CA GLY A 154 10.89 1.49 -13.80
C GLY A 154 10.07 1.69 -12.51
N CYS A 155 8.79 1.29 -12.52
CA CYS A 155 7.95 1.26 -11.31
C CYS A 155 8.10 -0.02 -10.51
N PHE A 156 8.43 -1.13 -11.18
CA PHE A 156 8.53 -2.45 -10.60
C PHE A 156 9.97 -2.93 -10.61
N GLY A 157 10.36 -3.68 -9.59
CA GLY A 157 11.56 -4.49 -9.64
C GLY A 157 11.23 -5.91 -9.27
N TRP A 158 11.91 -6.87 -9.88
CA TRP A 158 11.63 -8.28 -9.63
C TRP A 158 12.88 -9.13 -9.62
N THR A 159 12.74 -10.32 -9.07
CA THR A 159 13.69 -11.41 -9.28
C THR A 159 12.93 -12.72 -9.39
N VAL A 160 13.41 -13.63 -10.22
CA VAL A 160 12.77 -14.93 -10.44
C VAL A 160 13.62 -16.03 -9.81
N ARG A 161 12.99 -16.93 -9.08
CA ARG A 161 13.64 -18.10 -8.47
C ARG A 161 12.89 -19.37 -8.84
N GLN A 162 13.65 -20.45 -8.93
CA GLN A 162 13.09 -21.79 -9.10
C GLN A 162 12.98 -22.46 -7.73
N PHE A 163 11.78 -22.93 -7.41
CA PHE A 163 11.53 -23.79 -6.26
C PHE A 163 10.98 -25.10 -6.78
N ASN A 164 11.79 -26.16 -6.71
CA ASN A 164 11.50 -27.44 -7.35
C ASN A 164 11.20 -27.24 -8.85
N ASN A 165 9.99 -27.58 -9.29
CA ASN A 165 9.52 -27.42 -10.66
C ASN A 165 8.67 -26.15 -10.89
N ARG A 166 8.72 -25.17 -9.97
CA ARG A 166 7.94 -23.93 -10.04
C ARG A 166 8.83 -22.71 -10.17
N SER A 167 8.51 -21.89 -11.17
CA SER A 167 9.06 -20.56 -11.36
C SER A 167 8.25 -19.54 -10.56
N VAL A 168 8.91 -18.85 -9.62
CA VAL A 168 8.31 -17.88 -8.70
C VAL A 168 8.97 -16.52 -8.92
N ALA A 169 8.17 -15.49 -9.21
CA ALA A 169 8.66 -14.12 -9.25
C ALA A 169 8.38 -13.41 -7.93
N PHE A 170 9.39 -12.76 -7.37
CA PHE A 170 9.26 -11.84 -6.26
C PHE A 170 9.26 -10.43 -6.81
N ILE A 171 8.17 -9.70 -6.64
CA ILE A 171 7.97 -8.40 -7.28
C ILE A 171 7.71 -7.33 -6.21
N GLY A 172 8.54 -6.30 -6.22
CA GLY A 172 8.32 -5.07 -5.47
C GLY A 172 7.84 -3.94 -6.35
N PHE A 173 7.16 -2.96 -5.74
CA PHE A 173 6.61 -1.78 -6.41
C PHE A 173 7.14 -0.52 -5.74
N ARG A 174 7.72 0.39 -6.53
CA ARG A 174 8.44 1.57 -6.03
C ARG A 174 7.53 2.68 -5.51
N PRO A 175 6.33 2.97 -6.08
CA PRO A 175 5.35 3.92 -5.52
C PRO A 175 4.76 3.44 -4.18
N SER A 176 3.66 2.68 -4.19
CA SER A 176 3.10 1.94 -3.06
C SER A 176 1.97 1.07 -3.60
N PHE A 177 1.85 -0.17 -3.14
CA PHE A 177 0.59 -0.89 -3.30
C PHE A 177 -0.38 -0.17 -2.38
N TRP A 178 -1.37 0.55 -2.92
CA TRP A 178 -2.35 1.27 -2.11
C TRP A 178 -3.72 1.11 -2.74
N GLY A 179 -4.67 0.60 -1.96
CA GLY A 179 -6.05 0.44 -2.40
C GLY A 179 -6.17 -0.27 -3.74
N ASP A 180 -6.98 0.29 -4.63
CA ASP A 180 -7.32 -0.24 -5.95
C ASP A 180 -6.11 -0.56 -6.87
N ILE A 181 -4.98 0.11 -6.68
CA ILE A 181 -3.73 -0.18 -7.42
C ILE A 181 -3.33 -1.64 -7.24
N SER A 182 -3.46 -2.15 -6.02
CA SER A 182 -3.07 -3.52 -5.67
C SER A 182 -3.88 -4.56 -6.44
N GLY A 183 -5.20 -4.37 -6.52
CA GLY A 183 -6.10 -5.24 -7.29
C GLY A 183 -5.82 -5.20 -8.79
N GLU A 184 -5.59 -4.01 -9.36
CA GLU A 184 -5.28 -3.90 -10.79
C GLU A 184 -3.93 -4.53 -11.17
N ILE A 185 -2.93 -4.52 -10.26
CA ILE A 185 -1.69 -5.29 -10.45
C ILE A 185 -2.00 -6.79 -10.55
N VAL A 186 -2.82 -7.33 -9.65
CA VAL A 186 -3.22 -8.75 -9.68
C VAL A 186 -3.95 -9.09 -10.99
N ARG A 187 -4.88 -8.25 -11.44
CA ARG A 187 -5.59 -8.43 -12.73
C ARG A 187 -4.62 -8.44 -13.91
N LEU A 188 -3.64 -7.54 -13.92
CA LEU A 188 -2.63 -7.49 -14.99
C LEU A 188 -1.75 -8.75 -15.00
N LEU A 189 -1.29 -9.20 -13.84
CA LEU A 189 -0.50 -10.42 -13.68
C LEU A 189 -1.26 -11.66 -14.18
N ALA A 190 -2.53 -11.80 -13.80
CA ALA A 190 -3.37 -12.90 -14.24
C ALA A 190 -3.59 -12.88 -15.77
N SER A 191 -4.04 -11.74 -16.31
CA SER A 191 -4.50 -11.64 -17.70
C SER A 191 -3.37 -11.53 -18.74
N LYS A 192 -2.22 -10.95 -18.40
CA LYS A 192 -1.12 -10.71 -19.36
C LYS A 192 0.09 -11.62 -19.15
N HIS A 193 0.31 -12.09 -17.92
CA HIS A 193 1.48 -12.91 -17.59
C HIS A 193 1.14 -14.38 -17.31
N GLY A 194 -0.15 -14.75 -17.28
CA GLY A 194 -0.57 -16.14 -17.04
C GLY A 194 -0.27 -16.63 -15.62
N VAL A 195 -0.14 -15.69 -14.67
CA VAL A 195 -0.01 -15.96 -13.24
C VAL A 195 -1.28 -16.64 -12.75
N ARG A 196 -1.11 -17.68 -11.92
CA ARG A 196 -2.21 -18.50 -11.37
C ARG A 196 -2.30 -18.42 -9.85
N GLU A 197 -1.29 -17.84 -9.21
CA GLU A 197 -1.19 -17.71 -7.76
C GLU A 197 -0.44 -16.45 -7.39
N VAL A 198 -1.01 -15.70 -6.45
CA VAL A 198 -0.39 -14.51 -5.85
C VAL A 198 -0.31 -14.69 -4.34
N LEU A 199 0.89 -14.50 -3.79
CA LEU A 199 1.13 -14.37 -2.36
C LEU A 199 1.45 -12.92 -2.06
N TYR A 200 0.79 -12.30 -1.08
CA TYR A 200 1.11 -10.95 -0.64
C TYR A 200 1.83 -11.00 0.71
N VAL A 201 3.03 -10.44 0.76
CA VAL A 201 3.82 -10.31 2.00
C VAL A 201 3.99 -8.85 2.32
N GLY A 202 3.60 -8.45 3.52
CA GLY A 202 3.32 -7.05 3.82
C GLY A 202 3.23 -6.80 5.31
N LYS A 203 2.61 -5.68 5.63
CA LYS A 203 2.30 -5.28 7.00
C LYS A 203 0.81 -5.00 7.07
N LEU A 204 0.21 -5.33 8.20
CA LEU A 204 -1.16 -4.95 8.52
C LEU A 204 -1.25 -4.52 9.97
N VAL A 205 -2.39 -3.94 10.32
CA VAL A 205 -2.66 -3.47 11.66
C VAL A 205 -3.71 -4.36 12.32
N SER A 206 -3.48 -4.75 13.58
CA SER A 206 -4.48 -5.46 14.39
C SER A 206 -5.52 -4.48 14.94
N VAL A 207 -6.75 -4.94 15.06
CA VAL A 207 -7.83 -4.25 15.81
C VAL A 207 -8.32 -5.07 17.00
N ARG A 208 -7.57 -6.13 17.36
CA ARG A 208 -7.84 -6.99 18.52
C ARG A 208 -6.90 -6.65 19.68
N LYS A 209 -7.47 -6.61 20.87
CA LYS A 209 -6.71 -6.51 22.13
C LYS A 209 -5.79 -7.72 22.34
N GLY A 210 -4.70 -7.53 23.07
CA GLY A 210 -3.74 -8.57 23.43
C GLY A 210 -2.83 -9.02 22.29
N VAL A 211 -2.77 -8.28 21.20
CA VAL A 211 -1.87 -8.56 20.07
C VAL A 211 -0.68 -7.60 20.14
N THR A 212 0.50 -8.14 20.44
CA THR A 212 1.74 -7.36 20.48
C THR A 212 2.32 -7.18 19.07
N PRO A 213 2.53 -5.94 18.60
CA PRO A 213 3.14 -5.68 17.30
C PRO A 213 4.51 -6.35 17.11
N ASN A 214 4.84 -6.71 15.88
CA ASN A 214 6.11 -7.30 15.44
C ASN A 214 6.48 -8.65 16.09
N THR A 215 5.52 -9.33 16.74
CA THR A 215 5.74 -10.65 17.35
C THR A 215 5.08 -11.81 16.61
N GLN A 216 4.10 -11.52 15.77
CA GLN A 216 3.27 -12.52 15.07
C GLN A 216 3.05 -12.13 13.62
N LEU A 217 2.82 -13.15 12.80
CA LEU A 217 2.34 -13.02 11.44
C LEU A 217 0.82 -13.16 11.42
N ALA A 218 0.19 -12.58 10.40
CA ALA A 218 -1.24 -12.65 10.18
C ALA A 218 -1.57 -13.20 8.80
N THR A 219 -2.60 -14.03 8.75
CA THR A 219 -3.24 -14.56 7.54
C THR A 219 -4.76 -14.56 7.69
N GLY A 220 -5.47 -14.94 6.64
CA GLY A 220 -6.91 -15.08 6.64
C GLY A 220 -7.44 -15.62 5.32
N THR A 221 -8.72 -15.95 5.33
CA THR A 221 -9.49 -16.48 4.19
C THR A 221 -10.66 -15.58 3.80
N LYS A 222 -10.81 -14.45 4.51
CA LYS A 222 -11.97 -13.55 4.40
C LYS A 222 -11.56 -12.09 4.56
N SER A 223 -12.10 -11.24 3.69
CA SER A 223 -11.96 -9.78 3.76
C SER A 223 -13.30 -9.08 3.56
N LEU A 224 -13.55 -8.02 4.33
CA LEU A 224 -14.59 -7.04 4.05
C LEU A 224 -14.03 -5.96 3.12
N VAL A 225 -14.70 -5.69 2.00
CA VAL A 225 -14.28 -4.71 0.98
C VAL A 225 -15.50 -3.86 0.62
N GLY A 226 -15.58 -2.66 1.21
CA GLY A 226 -16.84 -1.91 1.26
C GLY A 226 -17.94 -2.76 1.88
N ASP A 227 -19.09 -2.86 1.21
CA ASP A 227 -20.23 -3.66 1.67
C ASP A 227 -20.14 -5.15 1.27
N LYS A 228 -19.05 -5.56 0.62
CA LYS A 228 -18.90 -6.92 0.08
C LYS A 228 -17.98 -7.77 0.96
N VAL A 229 -18.32 -9.04 1.03
CA VAL A 229 -17.48 -10.07 1.65
C VAL A 229 -16.76 -10.84 0.54
N VAL A 230 -15.43 -10.82 0.59
CA VAL A 230 -14.57 -11.64 -0.27
C VAL A 230 -14.06 -12.82 0.57
N VAL A 231 -14.20 -14.03 0.02
CA VAL A 231 -13.76 -15.29 0.64
C VAL A 231 -12.95 -16.07 -0.39
N TRP A 232 -11.84 -16.65 0.05
CA TRP A 232 -10.91 -17.46 -0.75
C TRP A 232 -10.32 -18.61 0.08
N GLU A 233 -9.72 -19.58 -0.60
CA GLU A 233 -8.93 -20.65 0.02
C GLU A 233 -7.50 -20.17 0.25
N ASN A 234 -6.96 -20.36 1.46
CA ASN A 234 -5.59 -19.96 1.75
C ASN A 234 -4.60 -21.06 1.34
N VAL A 235 -3.80 -20.79 0.30
CA VAL A 235 -2.82 -21.76 -0.23
C VAL A 235 -1.69 -22.11 0.74
N LEU A 236 -1.58 -21.36 1.85
CA LEU A 236 -0.55 -21.55 2.87
C LEU A 236 -1.01 -22.43 4.04
N ASP A 237 -2.30 -22.81 4.12
CA ASP A 237 -2.88 -23.47 5.31
C ASP A 237 -2.07 -24.69 5.78
N ASP A 238 -1.77 -25.63 4.88
CA ASP A 238 -0.98 -26.82 5.21
C ASP A 238 0.42 -26.48 5.74
N SER A 239 1.06 -25.48 5.12
CA SER A 239 2.42 -25.06 5.50
C SER A 239 2.42 -24.34 6.84
N ILE A 240 1.40 -23.51 7.09
CA ILE A 240 1.22 -22.81 8.37
C ILE A 240 0.98 -23.82 9.49
N GLY A 241 0.05 -24.75 9.31
CA GLY A 241 -0.26 -25.78 10.31
C GLY A 241 0.96 -26.63 10.67
N ARG A 242 1.84 -26.91 9.70
CA ARG A 242 3.03 -27.74 9.92
C ARG A 242 4.21 -26.98 10.53
N TYR A 243 4.46 -25.75 10.10
CA TYR A 243 5.73 -25.05 10.38
C TYR A 243 5.58 -23.78 11.21
N ALA A 244 4.38 -23.21 11.32
CA ALA A 244 4.19 -21.85 11.80
C ALA A 244 2.95 -21.65 12.68
N ALA A 245 2.31 -22.73 13.14
CA ALA A 245 1.03 -22.69 13.86
C ALA A 245 1.04 -21.82 15.13
N THR A 246 2.19 -21.65 15.78
CA THR A 246 2.35 -20.83 16.99
C THR A 246 2.72 -19.37 16.73
N CYS A 247 3.08 -19.03 15.48
CA CYS A 247 3.54 -17.68 15.12
C CYS A 247 2.65 -16.99 14.08
N VAL A 248 1.61 -17.67 13.58
CA VAL A 248 0.64 -17.12 12.63
C VAL A 248 -0.74 -17.06 13.27
N THR A 249 -1.34 -15.88 13.27
CA THR A 249 -2.73 -15.66 13.68
C THR A 249 -3.64 -15.58 12.46
N GLU A 250 -4.78 -16.25 12.52
CA GLU A 250 -5.83 -16.10 11.51
C GLU A 250 -6.94 -15.14 11.97
N GLY A 251 -7.50 -14.38 11.02
CA GLY A 251 -8.60 -13.48 11.31
C GLY A 251 -9.29 -12.93 10.07
N THR A 252 -10.49 -12.37 10.25
CA THR A 252 -11.16 -11.64 9.17
C THR A 252 -10.45 -10.31 8.94
N HIS A 253 -10.08 -10.05 7.71
CA HIS A 253 -9.51 -8.79 7.26
C HIS A 253 -10.62 -7.78 6.89
N MET A 254 -10.34 -6.48 6.96
CA MET A 254 -11.16 -5.43 6.35
C MET A 254 -10.26 -4.44 5.60
N SER A 255 -10.59 -4.17 4.34
CA SER A 255 -9.92 -3.15 3.55
C SER A 255 -10.41 -1.76 3.92
N VAL A 256 -9.47 -0.84 4.15
CA VAL A 256 -9.73 0.57 4.48
C VAL A 256 -9.10 1.51 3.45
N GLY A 257 -9.74 2.66 3.17
CA GLY A 257 -9.25 3.60 2.14
C GLY A 257 -7.98 4.36 2.54
N GLY A 258 -7.76 4.53 3.84
CA GLY A 258 -6.52 5.08 4.39
C GLY A 258 -6.53 5.20 5.91
N ILE A 259 -5.33 5.35 6.47
CA ILE A 259 -5.09 5.29 7.92
C ILE A 259 -5.59 6.52 8.69
N LEU A 260 -5.92 7.61 8.00
CA LEU A 260 -6.41 8.84 8.64
C LEU A 260 -7.87 8.75 9.11
N HIS A 261 -8.59 7.67 8.72
CA HIS A 261 -9.96 7.41 9.16
C HIS A 261 -10.03 6.57 10.44
N ASP A 262 -8.88 6.13 10.96
CA ASP A 262 -8.76 5.28 12.12
C ASP A 262 -9.00 6.10 13.40
N THR A 263 -10.26 6.42 13.66
CA THR A 263 -10.72 7.09 14.88
C THR A 263 -11.15 6.06 15.93
N GLU A 264 -11.16 6.44 17.20
CA GLU A 264 -11.69 5.57 18.27
C GLU A 264 -13.15 5.20 18.02
N ASP A 265 -13.95 6.15 17.51
CA ASP A 265 -15.34 5.92 17.11
C ASP A 265 -15.48 4.93 15.94
N TRP A 266 -14.59 5.02 14.95
CA TRP A 266 -14.55 4.07 13.85
C TRP A 266 -14.20 2.67 14.36
N LEU A 267 -13.16 2.56 15.19
CA LEU A 267 -12.71 1.31 15.80
C LEU A 267 -13.84 0.67 16.62
N ALA A 268 -14.58 1.45 17.40
CA ALA A 268 -15.71 0.98 18.21
C ALA A 268 -16.90 0.47 17.38
N LYS A 269 -17.02 0.92 16.13
CA LYS A 269 -18.08 0.51 15.18
C LYS A 269 -17.66 -0.68 14.31
N LEU A 270 -16.40 -1.13 14.37
CA LEU A 270 -15.97 -2.27 13.57
C LEU A 270 -16.75 -3.54 13.92
N PRO A 271 -17.08 -4.38 12.93
CA PRO A 271 -17.66 -5.68 13.20
C PRO A 271 -16.74 -6.51 14.10
N LYS A 272 -17.30 -7.11 15.16
CA LYS A 272 -16.54 -7.85 16.19
C LYS A 272 -15.66 -8.98 15.64
N ASN A 273 -15.98 -9.49 14.45
CA ASN A 273 -15.21 -10.57 13.82
C ASN A 273 -13.96 -10.08 13.06
N VAL A 274 -13.84 -8.77 12.79
CA VAL A 274 -12.66 -8.19 12.15
C VAL A 274 -11.48 -8.28 13.09
N ALA A 275 -10.35 -8.72 12.54
CA ALA A 275 -9.09 -8.89 13.25
C ALA A 275 -8.03 -7.90 12.80
N PHE A 276 -8.04 -7.61 11.49
CA PHE A 276 -6.96 -6.93 10.81
C PHE A 276 -7.49 -5.93 9.80
N VAL A 277 -6.71 -4.88 9.56
CA VAL A 277 -6.98 -3.88 8.53
C VAL A 277 -5.71 -3.51 7.76
N ASP A 278 -5.87 -3.30 6.46
CA ASP A 278 -4.92 -2.65 5.56
C ASP A 278 -5.67 -2.08 4.33
N PRO A 279 -5.00 -1.33 3.42
CA PRO A 279 -5.64 -0.85 2.21
C PRO A 279 -5.70 -1.87 1.05
N GLU A 280 -4.86 -2.91 1.04
CA GLU A 280 -4.56 -3.67 -0.18
C GLU A 280 -5.14 -5.10 -0.20
N THR A 281 -5.06 -5.83 0.91
CA THR A 281 -5.25 -7.29 0.95
C THR A 281 -6.60 -7.71 0.39
N GLY A 282 -7.68 -7.04 0.82
CA GLY A 282 -9.02 -7.34 0.32
C GLY A 282 -9.20 -7.06 -1.17
N LEU A 283 -8.56 -6.03 -1.71
CA LEU A 283 -8.64 -5.67 -3.13
C LEU A 283 -7.80 -6.60 -4.01
N MET A 284 -6.65 -7.05 -3.52
CA MET A 284 -5.89 -8.13 -4.17
C MET A 284 -6.69 -9.45 -4.19
N ALA A 285 -7.28 -9.83 -3.05
CA ALA A 285 -8.11 -11.04 -2.95
C ALA A 285 -9.33 -10.98 -3.89
N GLN A 286 -9.99 -9.84 -3.94
CA GLN A 286 -11.13 -9.61 -4.84
C GLN A 286 -10.71 -9.78 -6.30
N ALA A 287 -9.63 -9.12 -6.72
CA ALA A 287 -9.10 -9.20 -8.07
C ALA A 287 -8.67 -10.63 -8.45
N ALA A 288 -8.05 -11.36 -7.52
CA ALA A 288 -7.65 -12.75 -7.74
C ALA A 288 -8.87 -13.65 -7.97
N LYS A 289 -9.90 -13.51 -7.13
CA LYS A 289 -11.16 -14.25 -7.25
C LYS A 289 -11.87 -13.95 -8.58
N GLU A 290 -11.98 -12.68 -8.95
CA GLU A 290 -12.57 -12.25 -10.23
C GLU A 290 -11.78 -12.77 -11.44
N SER A 291 -10.46 -12.92 -11.30
CA SER A 291 -9.57 -13.44 -12.36
C SER A 291 -9.45 -14.97 -12.36
N GLY A 292 -10.08 -15.68 -11.42
CA GLY A 292 -10.00 -17.13 -11.31
C GLY A 292 -8.62 -17.66 -10.91
N ILE A 293 -7.84 -16.88 -10.14
CA ILE A 293 -6.51 -17.28 -9.66
C ILE A 293 -6.49 -17.39 -8.14
N ARG A 294 -5.50 -18.08 -7.59
CA ARG A 294 -5.34 -18.26 -6.14
C ARG A 294 -4.68 -17.05 -5.49
N PHE A 295 -5.06 -16.76 -4.26
CA PHE A 295 -4.51 -15.68 -3.46
C PHE A 295 -4.33 -16.11 -2.01
N SER A 296 -3.24 -15.65 -1.39
CA SER A 296 -3.06 -15.65 0.05
C SER A 296 -2.21 -14.46 0.47
N TYR A 297 -2.26 -14.12 1.75
CA TYR A 297 -1.34 -13.16 2.34
C TYR A 297 -0.67 -13.74 3.58
N LEU A 298 0.51 -13.23 3.88
CA LEU A 298 1.22 -13.48 5.13
C LEU A 298 1.88 -12.17 5.54
N HIS A 299 1.32 -11.50 6.54
CA HIS A 299 1.72 -10.15 6.92
C HIS A 299 2.33 -10.12 8.29
N ILE A 300 3.27 -9.20 8.52
CA ILE A 300 3.70 -8.86 9.86
C ILE A 300 2.61 -7.99 10.48
N ILE A 301 2.17 -8.31 11.70
CA ILE A 301 1.30 -7.40 12.46
C ILE A 301 2.18 -6.26 12.96
N SER A 302 2.19 -5.13 12.26
CA SER A 302 3.14 -4.05 12.55
C SER A 302 2.67 -3.08 13.61
N ASP A 303 1.37 -3.09 13.91
CA ASP A 303 0.75 -2.18 14.89
C ASP A 303 -0.59 -2.76 15.40
N ASN A 304 -1.17 -2.14 16.43
CA ASN A 304 -2.46 -2.51 17.00
C ASN A 304 -3.28 -1.28 17.43
N LEU A 305 -4.41 -1.03 16.74
CA LEU A 305 -5.26 0.14 17.04
C LEU A 305 -6.08 -0.01 18.32
N ALA A 306 -6.23 -1.23 18.85
CA ALA A 306 -7.03 -1.47 20.05
C ALA A 306 -6.28 -1.13 21.35
N GLU A 307 -4.95 -0.97 21.29
CA GLU A 307 -4.08 -0.78 22.45
C GLU A 307 -2.88 0.11 22.08
N ASN A 308 -2.58 1.13 22.88
CA ASN A 308 -1.37 1.93 22.70
C ASN A 308 -0.14 1.05 22.95
N ASN A 309 0.74 0.92 21.97
CA ASN A 309 1.97 0.15 22.07
C ASN A 309 3.19 1.06 21.83
N GLU A 310 4.28 0.88 22.58
CA GLU A 310 5.52 1.65 22.36
C GLU A 310 6.20 1.36 21.01
N GLY A 311 5.83 0.24 20.37
CA GLY A 311 6.29 -0.20 19.04
C GLY A 311 5.40 0.23 17.87
N ASP A 312 4.51 1.21 18.08
CA ASP A 312 3.65 1.85 17.07
C ASP A 312 4.47 2.30 15.83
N LEU A 313 3.79 2.56 14.71
CA LEU A 313 4.20 2.93 13.33
C LEU A 313 5.47 3.81 13.18
N SER A 314 5.93 4.41 14.27
CA SER A 314 7.21 5.10 14.48
C SER A 314 8.49 4.27 14.23
N ASN A 315 8.45 2.94 14.38
CA ASN A 315 9.62 2.07 14.19
C ASN A 315 9.55 1.31 12.86
N GLU A 316 9.69 2.04 11.75
CA GLU A 316 9.94 1.46 10.43
C GLU A 316 11.37 0.91 10.27
N ARG A 317 11.82 0.05 11.19
CA ARG A 317 13.12 -0.64 11.09
C ARG A 317 13.02 -2.08 10.64
#